data_AF-A0A1L3F7P6-F1
#
_entry.id   AF-A0A1L3F7P6-F1
#
_cell.length_a   1.000
_cell.length_b   1.000
_cell.length_c   1.000
_cell.angle_alpha   90.00
_cell.angle_beta   90.00
_cell.angle_gamma   90.00
#
_symmetry.space_group_name_H-M   'P 1'
#
loop_
_entity.id
_entity.type
_entity.pdbx_description
1 polymer ?
#
loop_
_entity_poly.entity_id
_entity_poly.type
_entity_poly.pdbx_seq_one_letter_code
_entity_poly.pdbx_strand_id
1 'polypeptide(L)'
;MHSRYELACGQRRSVFGRRRSLAALSTILTLLLAGCASSGNLPPVYHPPRPPGAKAVQEGVRKAAAEVKLTGALETSAVRPTDHGPGSYFACLRQGSGPSDRHPAYSVFFDDDAYKGVQSSVILDTCEAQPWVPFN
;
A
#
# COMPACT_ATOMS: atom_id res chain seq x y z
N MET A 1 1.19 17.61 -38.48
CA MET A 1 -0.16 18.01 -38.02
C MET A 1 -0.01 18.68 -36.66
N HIS A 2 0.03 20.01 -36.61
CA HIS A 2 0.10 20.78 -35.36
C HIS A 2 -1.14 21.66 -35.28
N SER A 3 -2.13 21.25 -34.49
CA SER A 3 -3.35 22.01 -34.29
C SER A 3 -3.15 23.00 -33.14
N ARG A 4 -3.18 24.28 -33.51
CA ARG A 4 -3.30 25.43 -32.61
C ARG A 4 -4.75 25.49 -32.15
N TYR A 5 -4.99 25.73 -30.87
CA TYR A 5 -6.30 26.20 -30.38
C TYR A 5 -6.08 27.57 -29.77
N GLU A 6 -6.54 28.58 -30.50
CA GLU A 6 -6.84 29.89 -29.94
C GLU A 6 -8.00 29.77 -28.95
N LEU A 7 -7.90 30.47 -27.84
CA LEU A 7 -9.07 30.95 -27.11
C LEU A 7 -8.92 32.46 -26.96
N ALA A 8 -9.51 33.16 -27.92
CA ALA A 8 -9.82 34.57 -27.84
C ALA A 8 -10.75 34.81 -26.65
N CYS A 9 -10.42 35.80 -25.81
CA CYS A 9 -11.41 36.41 -24.94
C CYS A 9 -11.23 37.94 -24.94
N GLY A 10 -12.01 38.57 -25.81
CA GLY A 10 -12.78 39.79 -25.54
C GLY A 10 -12.09 40.94 -24.81
N GLN A 11 -11.54 41.86 -25.59
CA GLN A 11 -11.16 43.20 -25.17
C GLN A 11 -12.41 44.09 -25.03
N ARG A 12 -12.78 44.50 -23.80
CA ARG A 12 -13.71 45.63 -23.56
C ARG A 12 -12.96 46.86 -23.03
N ARG A 13 -13.34 48.00 -23.58
CA ARG A 13 -12.74 49.34 -23.41
C ARG A 13 -12.91 49.91 -21.99
N SER A 14 -11.91 50.71 -21.62
CA SER A 14 -11.84 51.97 -20.85
C SER A 14 -13.09 52.44 -20.08
N VAL A 15 -13.03 53.06 -18.89
CA VAL A 15 -12.54 54.43 -18.65
C VAL A 15 -12.18 54.65 -17.17
N PHE A 16 -11.15 55.47 -16.97
CA PHE A 16 -10.61 56.07 -15.74
C PHE A 16 -11.60 56.35 -14.60
N GLY A 17 -11.34 55.75 -13.45
CA GLY A 17 -11.80 56.20 -12.13
C GLY A 17 -10.59 56.45 -11.22
N ARG A 18 -10.17 57.71 -11.13
CA ARG A 18 -9.02 58.18 -10.35
C ARG A 18 -9.25 57.96 -8.85
N ARG A 19 -8.63 56.94 -8.24
CA ARG A 19 -8.22 56.97 -6.82
C ARG A 19 -6.82 56.38 -6.67
N ARG A 20 -5.89 57.31 -6.52
CA ARG A 20 -4.48 57.09 -6.19
C ARG A 20 -4.42 56.33 -4.86
N SER A 21 -3.40 55.48 -4.70
CA SER A 21 -2.94 54.92 -3.42
C SER A 21 -3.36 53.51 -2.98
N LEU A 22 -3.78 52.62 -3.89
CA LEU A 22 -3.85 51.16 -3.59
C LEU A 22 -3.19 50.26 -4.65
N ALA A 23 -2.74 50.82 -5.77
CA ALA A 23 -2.21 50.03 -6.89
C ALA A 23 -0.79 49.47 -6.66
N ALA A 24 0.01 50.09 -5.80
CA ALA A 24 1.42 49.72 -5.63
C ALA A 24 1.64 48.46 -4.76
N LEU A 25 0.72 48.17 -3.83
CA LEU A 25 0.80 46.99 -2.95
C LEU A 25 0.36 45.70 -3.66
N SER A 26 -0.52 45.81 -4.66
CA SER A 26 -1.08 44.66 -5.36
C SER A 26 -0.10 44.00 -6.33
N THR A 27 0.85 44.76 -6.89
CA THR A 27 1.80 44.23 -7.90
C THR A 27 2.92 43.40 -7.27
N ILE A 28 3.30 43.70 -6.02
CA ILE A 28 4.33 42.93 -5.29
C ILE A 28 3.79 41.54 -4.92
N LEU A 29 2.51 41.45 -4.53
CA LEU A 29 1.88 40.19 -4.16
C LEU A 29 1.80 39.19 -5.33
N THR A 30 1.57 39.68 -6.55
CA THR A 30 1.50 38.81 -7.74
C THR A 30 2.85 38.29 -8.23
N LEU A 31 3.97 38.98 -7.95
CA LEU A 31 5.30 38.48 -8.30
C LEU A 31 5.81 37.38 -7.36
N LEU A 32 5.33 37.35 -6.10
CA LEU A 32 5.73 36.33 -5.11
C LEU A 32 5.02 34.97 -5.32
N LEU A 33 3.92 34.92 -6.08
CA LEU A 33 3.17 33.68 -6.33
C LEU A 33 3.56 32.93 -7.62
N ALA A 34 4.55 33.41 -8.37
CA ALA A 34 5.13 32.68 -9.49
C ALA A 34 6.12 31.59 -8.99
N GLY A 35 5.66 30.75 -8.06
CA GLY A 35 6.38 29.55 -7.64
C GLY A 35 6.24 28.47 -8.71
N CYS A 36 7.35 28.01 -9.26
CA CYS A 36 7.44 26.96 -10.28
C CYS A 36 6.70 25.68 -9.85
N ALA A 37 5.46 25.50 -10.29
CA ALA A 37 4.78 24.20 -10.25
C ALA A 37 5.19 23.37 -11.47
N SER A 38 6.45 22.94 -11.52
CA SER A 38 6.87 21.85 -12.41
C SER A 38 7.34 20.69 -11.54
N SER A 39 6.40 20.11 -10.79
CA SER A 39 6.63 18.79 -10.21
C SER A 39 6.32 17.78 -11.31
N GLY A 40 7.38 17.31 -11.98
CA GLY A 40 7.31 16.15 -12.85
C GLY A 40 6.99 14.93 -12.00
N ASN A 41 5.72 14.74 -11.68
CA ASN A 41 5.23 13.60 -10.93
C ASN A 41 5.16 12.42 -11.89
N LEU A 42 6.33 11.90 -12.27
CA LEU A 42 6.41 10.63 -13.00
C LEU A 42 5.79 9.58 -12.07
N PRO A 43 4.84 8.76 -12.54
CA PRO A 43 4.32 7.68 -11.72
C PRO A 43 5.49 6.81 -11.27
N PRO A 44 5.55 6.42 -9.99
CA PRO A 44 6.61 5.54 -9.51
C PRO A 44 6.62 4.30 -10.40
N VAL A 45 7.81 3.90 -10.85
CA VAL A 45 7.99 2.68 -11.62
C VAL A 45 7.49 1.53 -10.76
N TYR A 46 6.45 0.84 -11.22
CA TYR A 46 5.89 -0.30 -10.51
C TYR A 46 6.89 -1.44 -10.52
N HIS A 47 7.38 -1.79 -9.34
CA HIS A 47 8.17 -2.99 -9.12
C HIS A 47 7.25 -4.03 -8.47
N PRO A 48 6.94 -5.15 -9.15
CA PRO A 48 6.18 -6.22 -8.54
C PRO A 48 6.89 -6.70 -7.28
N PRO A 49 6.19 -6.81 -6.14
CA PRO A 49 6.76 -7.35 -4.92
C PRO A 49 7.29 -8.75 -5.16
N ARG A 50 8.45 -9.06 -4.57
CA ARG A 50 9.07 -10.39 -4.68
C ARG A 50 8.57 -11.29 -3.56
N PRO A 51 8.63 -12.61 -3.74
CA PRO A 51 8.32 -13.54 -2.66
C PRO A 51 9.32 -13.35 -1.50
N PRO A 52 8.87 -13.46 -0.24
CA PRO A 52 9.73 -13.41 0.93
C PRO A 52 10.78 -14.52 0.92
N GLY A 53 11.97 -14.22 1.41
CA GLY A 53 13.00 -15.20 1.69
C GLY A 53 12.62 -16.09 2.87
N ALA A 54 13.17 -17.30 2.91
CA ALA A 54 12.85 -18.30 3.95
C ALA A 54 13.05 -17.77 5.39
N LYS A 55 14.07 -16.93 5.61
CA LYS A 55 14.34 -16.30 6.90
C LYS A 55 13.22 -15.33 7.31
N ALA A 56 12.77 -14.49 6.38
CA ALA A 56 11.70 -13.53 6.62
C ALA A 56 10.37 -14.24 6.91
N VAL A 57 10.08 -15.34 6.20
CA VAL A 57 8.93 -16.19 6.50
C VAL A 57 9.04 -16.75 7.91
N GLN A 58 10.20 -17.27 8.31
CA GLN A 58 10.39 -17.85 9.64
C GLN A 58 10.18 -16.80 10.75
N GLU A 59 10.78 -15.62 10.60
CA GLU A 59 10.63 -14.53 11.57
C GLU A 59 9.19 -14.00 11.61
N GLY A 60 8.56 -13.80 10.45
CA GLY A 60 7.18 -13.34 10.35
C GLY A 60 6.16 -14.33 10.90
N VAL A 61 6.34 -15.63 10.66
CA VAL A 61 5.46 -16.68 11.21
C VAL A 61 5.60 -16.74 12.74
N ARG A 62 6.82 -16.66 13.29
CA ARG A 62 7.01 -16.60 14.76
C ARG A 62 6.35 -15.36 15.35
N LYS A 63 6.49 -14.21 14.69
CA LYS A 63 5.87 -12.96 15.11
C LYS A 63 4.35 -13.05 15.09
N ALA A 64 3.78 -13.56 13.99
CA ALA A 64 2.35 -13.78 13.85
C ALA A 64 1.81 -14.73 14.92
N ALA A 65 2.50 -15.85 15.17
CA ALA A 65 2.13 -16.80 16.22
C ALA A 65 2.08 -16.15 17.60
N ALA A 66 3.03 -15.26 17.91
CA ALA A 66 3.02 -14.48 19.15
C ALA A 66 1.87 -13.47 19.21
N GLU A 67 1.60 -12.76 18.10
CA GLU A 67 0.50 -11.77 17.99
C GLU A 67 -0.88 -12.42 18.20
N VAL A 68 -1.11 -13.59 17.60
CA VAL A 68 -2.37 -14.35 17.75
C VAL A 68 -2.34 -15.34 18.91
N LYS A 69 -1.27 -15.33 19.72
CA LYS A 69 -1.09 -16.17 20.92
C LYS A 69 -1.26 -17.67 20.67
N LEU A 70 -0.78 -18.15 19.53
CA LEU A 70 -0.70 -19.58 19.27
C LEU A 70 0.34 -20.20 20.21
N THR A 71 -0.03 -21.34 20.79
CA THR A 71 0.81 -22.07 21.74
C THR A 71 1.10 -23.48 21.24
N GLY A 72 2.28 -24.01 21.56
CA GLY A 72 2.66 -25.37 21.18
C GLY A 72 3.21 -25.48 19.75
N ALA A 73 3.04 -26.66 19.15
CA ALA A 73 3.51 -26.94 17.80
C ALA A 73 2.79 -26.07 16.78
N LEU A 74 3.54 -25.47 15.86
CA LEU A 74 3.01 -24.65 14.78
C LEU A 74 3.09 -25.41 13.46
N GLU A 75 2.13 -25.17 12.58
CA GLU A 75 2.16 -25.66 11.22
C GLU A 75 1.98 -24.49 10.26
N THR A 76 2.70 -24.55 9.15
CA THR A 76 2.68 -23.51 8.12
C THR A 76 2.40 -24.12 6.74
N SER A 77 1.92 -23.32 5.80
CA SER A 77 1.87 -23.70 4.38
C SER A 77 3.04 -23.11 3.61
N ALA A 78 3.19 -23.52 2.35
CA ALA A 78 4.02 -22.79 1.39
C ALA A 78 3.51 -21.35 1.20
N VAL A 79 4.43 -20.43 0.92
CA VAL A 79 4.13 -19.03 0.58
C VAL A 79 3.48 -18.95 -0.79
N ARG A 80 2.44 -18.14 -0.91
CA ARG A 80 1.68 -17.92 -2.15
C ARG A 80 1.44 -16.43 -2.38
N PRO A 81 1.35 -15.97 -3.64
CA PRO A 81 0.90 -14.61 -3.92
C PRO A 81 -0.58 -14.45 -3.58
N THR A 82 -0.98 -13.22 -3.26
CA THR A 82 -2.37 -12.83 -3.01
C THR A 82 -2.61 -11.41 -3.47
N ASP A 83 -3.79 -11.16 -4.04
CA ASP A 83 -4.30 -9.82 -4.33
C ASP A 83 -5.21 -9.30 -3.20
N HIS A 84 -5.28 -10.05 -2.11
CA HIS A 84 -6.12 -9.79 -0.94
C HIS A 84 -5.28 -9.68 0.32
N GLY A 85 -5.65 -8.72 1.18
CA GLY A 85 -5.00 -8.49 2.46
C GLY A 85 -3.95 -7.38 2.43
N PRO A 86 -3.18 -7.21 3.52
CA PRO A 86 -2.23 -6.12 3.70
C PRO A 86 -0.87 -6.34 3.01
N GLY A 87 -0.67 -7.47 2.32
CA GLY A 87 0.57 -7.79 1.61
C GLY A 87 0.30 -8.59 0.35
N SER A 88 1.30 -8.69 -0.51
CA SER A 88 1.24 -9.29 -1.85
C SER A 88 1.55 -10.78 -1.84
N TYR A 89 2.13 -11.28 -0.74
CA TYR A 89 2.34 -12.70 -0.47
C TYR A 89 1.80 -13.05 0.89
N PHE A 90 1.41 -14.31 1.06
CA PHE A 90 0.99 -14.83 2.35
C PHE A 90 1.40 -16.29 2.55
N ALA A 91 1.53 -16.67 3.82
CA ALA A 91 1.63 -18.05 4.26
C ALA A 91 0.52 -18.33 5.26
N CYS A 92 -0.04 -19.54 5.23
CA CYS A 92 -1.01 -19.95 6.24
C CYS A 92 -0.27 -20.42 7.48
N LEU A 93 -0.82 -20.11 8.65
CA LEU A 93 -0.35 -20.49 9.97
C LEU A 93 -1.50 -21.09 10.76
N ARG A 94 -1.27 -22.23 11.40
CA ARG A 94 -2.20 -22.78 12.37
C ARG A 94 -1.44 -23.40 13.55
N GLN A 95 -2.18 -23.64 14.63
CA GLN A 95 -1.72 -24.52 15.68
C GLN A 95 -1.77 -25.97 15.18
N GLY A 96 -0.70 -26.72 15.43
CA GLY A 96 -0.59 -28.12 15.08
C GLY A 96 -1.61 -28.99 15.82
N SER A 97 -1.84 -30.19 15.32
CA SER A 97 -2.84 -31.14 15.81
C SER A 97 -2.69 -31.47 17.31
N GLY A 98 -3.50 -30.80 18.14
CA GLY A 98 -3.91 -31.24 19.48
C GLY A 98 -5.32 -31.86 19.46
N PRO A 99 -5.92 -32.24 20.61
CA PRO A 99 -7.16 -33.04 20.71
C PRO A 99 -8.44 -32.37 20.16
N SER A 100 -8.35 -31.18 19.57
CA SER A 100 -9.45 -30.48 18.90
C SER A 100 -9.10 -30.31 17.43
N ASP A 101 -9.74 -31.07 16.54
CA ASP A 101 -9.45 -31.08 15.09
C ASP A 101 -9.72 -29.75 14.37
N ARG A 102 -10.35 -28.77 15.02
CA ARG A 102 -10.56 -27.42 14.49
C ARG A 102 -9.69 -26.40 15.20
N HIS A 103 -8.49 -26.18 14.68
CA HIS A 103 -7.69 -25.01 15.03
C HIS A 103 -7.97 -23.88 14.02
N PRO A 104 -8.15 -22.63 14.48
CA PRO A 104 -8.30 -21.50 13.57
C PRO A 104 -7.03 -21.35 12.72
N ALA A 105 -7.22 -21.23 11.41
CA ALA A 105 -6.16 -20.89 10.47
C ALA A 105 -6.02 -19.36 10.38
N TYR A 106 -4.77 -18.92 10.24
CA TYR A 106 -4.39 -17.52 10.08
C TYR A 106 -3.59 -17.34 8.81
N SER A 107 -3.73 -16.18 8.19
CA SER A 107 -2.99 -15.74 7.01
C SER A 107 -1.94 -14.72 7.44
N VAL A 108 -0.67 -15.04 7.21
CA VAL A 108 0.49 -14.22 7.54
C VAL A 108 0.96 -13.53 6.28
N PHE A 109 0.92 -12.20 6.24
CA PHE A 109 1.15 -11.42 5.02
C PHE A 109 2.55 -10.81 4.96
N PHE A 110 3.09 -10.73 3.75
CA PHE A 110 4.43 -10.24 3.43
C PHE A 110 4.41 -9.39 2.16
N ASP A 111 5.26 -8.36 2.11
CA ASP A 111 5.76 -7.79 0.86
C ASP A 111 7.28 -7.87 0.86
N ASP A 112 7.87 -8.50 -0.15
CA ASP A 112 9.30 -8.84 -0.12
C ASP A 112 9.63 -9.55 1.21
N ASP A 113 10.64 -9.10 1.96
CA ASP A 113 11.03 -9.65 3.25
C ASP A 113 10.34 -8.97 4.45
N ALA A 114 9.36 -8.09 4.21
CA ALA A 114 8.70 -7.31 5.26
C ALA A 114 7.39 -7.97 5.70
N TYR A 115 7.30 -8.32 6.98
CA TYR A 115 6.05 -8.72 7.63
C TYR A 115 5.03 -7.57 7.62
N LYS A 116 3.82 -7.84 7.11
CA LYS A 116 2.74 -6.85 7.00
C LYS A 116 1.62 -7.05 8.01
N GLY A 117 1.45 -8.26 8.52
CA GLY A 117 0.46 -8.56 9.54
C GLY A 117 -0.04 -9.99 9.50
N VAL A 118 -0.95 -10.29 10.42
CA VAL A 118 -1.66 -11.56 10.51
C VAL A 118 -3.16 -11.31 10.59
N GLN A 119 -3.96 -12.12 9.89
CA GLN A 119 -5.42 -12.08 9.98
C GLN A 119 -5.97 -13.51 10.07
N SER A 120 -7.17 -13.67 10.63
CA SER A 120 -7.86 -14.96 10.60
C SER A 120 -8.27 -15.29 9.16
N SER A 121 -8.00 -16.52 8.73
CA SER A 121 -8.32 -17.00 7.39
C SER A 121 -9.82 -17.28 7.26
N VAL A 122 -10.63 -16.23 7.08
CA VAL A 122 -12.09 -16.38 6.88
C VAL A 122 -12.34 -16.78 5.43
N ILE A 123 -12.26 -18.08 5.12
CA ILE A 123 -12.71 -18.77 3.89
C ILE A 123 -12.01 -18.36 2.57
N LEU A 124 -11.62 -17.10 2.40
CA LEU A 124 -11.08 -16.53 1.17
C LEU A 124 -9.68 -17.05 0.83
N ASP A 125 -8.84 -17.28 1.83
CA ASP A 125 -7.43 -17.65 1.63
C ASP A 125 -7.17 -19.15 1.44
N THR A 126 -8.25 -19.95 1.46
CA THR A 126 -8.23 -21.43 1.31
C THR A 126 -7.21 -22.14 2.20
N CYS A 127 -6.81 -21.52 3.32
CA CYS A 127 -5.77 -22.05 4.20
C CYS A 127 -6.13 -23.43 4.76
N GLU A 128 -7.41 -23.68 5.07
CA GLU A 128 -7.88 -24.97 5.60
C GLU A 128 -7.61 -26.15 4.66
N ALA A 129 -7.58 -25.91 3.34
CA ALA A 129 -7.36 -26.96 2.33
C ALA A 129 -5.89 -27.15 1.93
N GLN A 130 -4.96 -26.39 2.53
CA GLN A 130 -3.54 -26.46 2.16
C GLN A 130 -2.84 -27.67 2.76
N PRO A 131 -1.77 -28.18 2.11
CA PRO A 131 -0.85 -29.10 2.75
C PRO A 131 -0.11 -28.35 3.87
N TRP A 132 -0.28 -28.86 5.09
CA TRP A 132 0.35 -28.30 6.29
C TRP A 132 1.68 -28.99 6.55
N VAL A 133 2.71 -28.20 6.82
CA VAL A 133 4.01 -28.72 7.23
C VAL A 133 4.35 -28.23 8.64
N PRO A 134 4.94 -29.08 9.49
CA PRO A 134 5.45 -28.66 10.79
C PRO A 134 6.43 -27.49 10.64
N PHE A 135 6.23 -26.45 11.44
CA PHE A 135 7.09 -25.28 11.47
C PHE A 135 8.14 -25.45 12.57
N ASN A 136 9.42 -25.45 12.16
CA ASN A 136 10.58 -25.60 13.05
C ASN A 136 11.34 -24.28 13.26
#